data_AF-A0A2N2IXE8-F1
#
_entry.id   AF-A0A2N2IXE8-F1
#
_cell.length_a   1.000
_cell.length_b   1.000
_cell.length_c   1.000
_cell.angle_alpha   90.00
_cell.angle_beta   90.00
_cell.angle_gamma   90.00
#
_symmetry.space_group_name_H-M   'P 1'
#
loop_
_entity.id
_entity.type
_entity.pdbx_description
1 polymer ?
#
loop_
_entity_poly.entity_id
_entity_poly.type
_entity_poly.pdbx_seq_one_letter_code
_entity_poly.pdbx_strand_id
1 'polypeptide(L)'
;MKMSPMTRFLLGFGAWMALASCDPPKATPSPTPSPSASAPKVVAYDALDRATFNRVAVQMDLPIFWIEDKNANKAIEPEEVASLLFYPTQGNWVDGDRFTARFEEIYKQMQAWAKSPTFPKDLTDAEKKRRMLVIEELDQGQPTLVFSNFTKSPPQDKVFVRHMLAAAKLIDDLHGQQRGLAPLAAQIPKDDPSGHAAFRRNWGPKCSAPKTEKNPACSAIAKSPEKVLVAMYPEDVQKEEGFCDKLAKHADGENLMSPFVVVKKDGDKLVPEPIT
;
A
#
# COMPACT_ATOMS: atom_id res chain seq x y z
N MET A 1 24.24 57.97 -6.74
CA MET A 1 24.04 59.17 -7.58
C MET A 1 22.54 59.34 -7.78
N LYS A 2 22.00 60.46 -7.29
CA LYS A 2 20.69 61.09 -7.57
C LYS A 2 19.37 60.35 -7.26
N MET A 3 18.75 60.83 -6.17
CA MET A 3 17.30 60.95 -5.96
C MET A 3 16.62 61.71 -7.12
N SER A 4 15.38 61.38 -7.47
CA SER A 4 14.21 62.21 -7.15
C SER A 4 12.89 61.63 -7.70
N PRO A 5 11.75 61.83 -6.99
CA PRO A 5 10.39 61.50 -7.43
C PRO A 5 9.71 62.70 -8.09
N MET A 6 8.58 62.49 -8.79
CA MET A 6 7.75 63.59 -9.26
C MET A 6 6.24 63.32 -9.06
N THR A 7 5.69 64.12 -8.16
CA THR A 7 4.28 64.40 -7.88
C THR A 7 3.75 65.48 -8.84
N ARG A 8 2.47 65.44 -9.26
CA ARG A 8 1.49 66.59 -9.30
C ARG A 8 0.23 66.29 -10.15
N PHE A 9 -0.98 66.46 -9.55
CA PHE A 9 -2.01 67.53 -9.77
C PHE A 9 -2.84 67.31 -11.07
N LEU A 10 -4.16 67.48 -11.22
CA LEU A 10 -5.27 68.32 -10.67
C LEU A 10 -6.61 67.54 -10.84
N LEU A 11 -7.70 67.65 -10.07
CA LEU A 11 -8.53 68.76 -9.54
C LEU A 11 -9.42 69.50 -10.57
N GLY A 12 -10.74 69.41 -10.35
CA GLY A 12 -11.79 70.33 -10.83
C GLY A 12 -12.81 69.69 -11.77
N PHE A 13 -14.10 70.01 -11.78
CA PHE A 13 -14.98 70.90 -11.03
C PHE A 13 -16.40 70.61 -11.56
N GLY A 14 -17.47 70.80 -10.79
CA GLY A 14 -18.83 70.82 -11.37
C GLY A 14 -19.96 70.50 -10.41
N ALA A 15 -20.37 71.49 -9.63
CA ALA A 15 -21.59 71.48 -8.83
C ALA A 15 -22.82 71.74 -9.70
N TRP A 16 -23.97 71.16 -9.36
CA TRP A 16 -25.29 71.80 -9.52
C TRP A 16 -26.25 71.30 -8.43
N MET A 17 -26.79 72.25 -7.66
CA MET A 17 -27.91 72.05 -6.75
C MET A 17 -29.23 72.14 -7.54
N ALA A 18 -30.16 71.25 -7.24
CA ALA A 18 -31.59 71.50 -7.43
C ALA A 18 -32.32 71.00 -6.18
N LEU A 19 -33.03 71.92 -5.51
CA LEU A 19 -33.98 71.66 -4.43
C LEU A 19 -35.33 71.27 -5.04
N ALA A 20 -35.90 70.14 -4.59
CA ALA A 20 -37.33 69.84 -4.77
C ALA A 20 -37.84 68.97 -3.59
N SER A 21 -39.08 69.25 -3.21
CA SER A 21 -39.86 68.83 -2.04
C SER A 21 -39.99 67.33 -1.71
N CYS A 22 -40.18 67.10 -0.40
CA CYS A 22 -41.07 66.14 0.30
C CYS A 22 -41.47 64.82 -0.38
N ASP A 23 -40.92 63.70 0.10
CA ASP A 23 -41.63 62.62 0.81
C ASP A 23 -40.57 61.61 1.34
N PRO A 24 -40.66 61.08 2.58
CA PRO A 24 -39.75 60.02 3.03
C PRO A 24 -40.03 58.72 2.25
N PRO A 25 -39.01 58.05 1.70
CA PRO A 25 -39.21 56.78 1.02
C PRO A 25 -39.71 55.73 2.01
N LYS A 26 -40.87 55.15 1.70
CA LYS A 26 -41.47 54.02 2.40
C LYS A 26 -40.46 52.87 2.41
N ALA A 27 -39.99 52.49 3.59
CA ALA A 27 -39.01 51.43 3.77
C ALA A 27 -39.52 50.13 3.13
N THR A 28 -38.87 49.70 2.05
CA THR A 28 -38.94 48.32 1.56
C THR A 28 -38.39 47.39 2.64
N PRO A 29 -39.12 46.33 3.04
CA PRO A 29 -38.55 45.34 3.94
C PRO A 29 -37.32 44.71 3.28
N SER A 30 -36.20 44.72 4.01
CA SER A 30 -34.97 44.06 3.59
C SER A 30 -35.27 42.60 3.19
N PRO A 31 -34.70 42.11 2.08
CA PRO A 31 -34.78 40.69 1.77
C PRO A 31 -34.15 39.92 2.94
N THR A 32 -34.91 38.93 3.45
CA THR A 32 -34.45 37.97 4.45
C THR A 32 -33.09 37.43 4.02
N PRO A 33 -32.07 37.40 4.91
CA PRO A 33 -30.79 36.82 4.54
C PRO A 33 -31.01 35.38 4.11
N SER A 34 -30.68 35.11 2.84
CA SER A 34 -30.58 33.78 2.28
C SER A 34 -29.69 32.95 3.22
N PRO A 35 -30.03 31.70 3.56
CA PRO A 35 -29.23 30.89 4.47
C PRO A 35 -27.80 30.87 3.93
N SER A 36 -26.88 31.42 4.73
CA SER A 36 -25.46 31.43 4.42
C SER A 36 -25.06 30.01 4.07
N ALA A 37 -24.57 29.79 2.85
CA ALA A 37 -23.92 28.56 2.48
C ALA A 37 -22.87 28.27 3.55
N SER A 38 -23.04 27.16 4.27
CA SER A 38 -22.12 26.72 5.30
C SER A 38 -20.73 26.66 4.69
N ALA A 39 -19.74 27.30 5.33
CA ALA A 39 -18.34 27.15 4.95
C ALA A 39 -18.01 25.66 4.77
N PRO A 40 -17.18 25.28 3.77
CA PRO A 40 -16.80 23.89 3.57
C PRO A 40 -16.31 23.31 4.88
N LYS A 41 -16.98 22.25 5.36
CA LYS A 41 -16.58 21.56 6.58
C LYS A 41 -15.20 20.97 6.30
N VAL A 42 -14.16 21.50 6.93
CA VAL A 42 -12.82 20.90 6.89
C VAL A 42 -12.98 19.50 7.47
N VAL A 43 -12.78 18.47 6.65
CA VAL A 43 -12.88 17.08 7.07
C VAL A 43 -11.61 16.76 7.85
N ALA A 44 -11.74 16.56 9.16
CA ALA A 44 -10.67 16.00 9.97
C ALA A 44 -10.64 14.47 9.80
N TYR A 45 -9.46 13.88 9.65
CA TYR A 45 -9.26 12.44 9.53
C TYR A 45 -8.70 11.88 10.84
N ASP A 46 -9.48 11.99 11.91
CA ASP A 46 -9.13 11.66 13.32
C ASP A 46 -9.80 10.39 13.86
N ALA A 47 -10.52 9.65 13.01
CA ALA A 47 -11.29 8.47 13.40
C ALA A 47 -10.42 7.22 13.68
N LEU A 48 -9.17 7.22 13.22
CA LEU A 48 -8.18 6.18 13.47
C LEU A 48 -6.95 6.82 14.08
N ASP A 49 -6.39 6.22 15.13
CA ASP A 49 -5.04 6.57 15.59
C ASP A 49 -3.97 6.00 14.63
N ARG A 50 -2.72 6.50 14.75
CA ARG A 50 -1.61 6.09 13.88
C ARG A 50 -1.31 4.59 13.90
N ALA A 51 -1.35 3.96 15.08
CA ALA A 51 -1.07 2.53 15.20
C ALA A 51 -2.17 1.70 14.51
N THR A 52 -3.43 2.07 14.74
CA THR A 52 -4.58 1.44 14.11
C THR A 52 -4.57 1.64 12.60
N PHE A 53 -4.29 2.85 12.12
CA PHE A 53 -4.17 3.16 10.69
C PHE A 53 -3.11 2.28 10.02
N ASN A 54 -1.88 2.25 10.56
CA ASN A 54 -0.78 1.50 9.95
C ASN A 54 -1.01 -0.02 10.01
N ARG A 55 -1.59 -0.53 11.12
CA ARG A 55 -1.98 -1.94 11.24
C ARG A 55 -3.03 -2.33 10.19
N VAL A 56 -4.10 -1.55 10.07
CA VAL A 56 -5.18 -1.82 9.11
C VAL A 56 -4.69 -1.69 7.67
N ALA A 57 -3.80 -0.74 7.38
CA ALA A 57 -3.19 -0.62 6.06
C ALA A 57 -2.48 -1.92 5.63
N VAL A 58 -1.76 -2.58 6.54
CA VAL A 58 -1.15 -3.90 6.28
C VAL A 58 -2.21 -4.98 6.06
N GLN A 59 -3.22 -5.06 6.92
CA GLN A 59 -4.30 -6.05 6.78
C GLN A 59 -5.04 -5.96 5.44
N MET A 60 -5.16 -4.74 4.92
CA MET A 60 -5.85 -4.45 3.66
C MET A 60 -4.93 -4.41 2.43
N ASP A 61 -3.64 -4.78 2.57
CA ASP A 61 -2.62 -4.73 1.51
C ASP A 61 -2.46 -3.35 0.84
N LEU A 62 -2.57 -2.27 1.62
CA LEU A 62 -2.54 -0.90 1.13
C LEU A 62 -1.10 -0.32 1.17
N PRO A 63 -0.61 0.31 0.08
CA PRO A 63 0.72 0.93 0.03
C PRO A 63 0.75 2.32 0.68
N ILE A 64 0.29 2.42 1.93
CA ILE A 64 0.19 3.69 2.67
C ILE A 64 0.72 3.53 4.10
N PHE A 65 1.39 4.56 4.60
CA PHE A 65 1.86 4.62 5.98
C PHE A 65 1.71 6.03 6.54
N TRP A 66 1.14 6.15 7.73
CA TRP A 66 1.13 7.37 8.52
C TRP A 66 2.43 7.48 9.32
N ILE A 67 3.29 8.40 8.87
CA ILE A 67 4.67 8.58 9.32
C ILE A 67 4.70 8.94 10.80
N GLU A 68 4.08 10.05 11.18
CA GLU A 68 4.02 10.59 12.53
C GLU A 68 2.91 11.65 12.57
N ASP A 69 2.37 11.92 13.76
CA ASP A 69 1.46 13.05 14.03
C ASP A 69 2.31 14.21 14.56
N LYS A 70 2.84 15.05 13.66
CA LYS A 70 3.86 16.07 13.96
C LYS A 70 3.33 17.16 14.88
N ASN A 71 2.07 17.54 14.66
CA ASN A 71 1.44 18.65 15.36
C ASN A 71 0.57 18.19 16.54
N ALA A 72 0.51 16.87 16.80
CA ALA A 72 -0.22 16.23 17.88
C ALA A 72 -1.74 16.50 17.85
N ASN A 73 -2.30 16.76 16.67
CA ASN A 73 -3.72 17.05 16.50
C ASN A 73 -4.58 15.77 16.40
N LYS A 74 -3.95 14.59 16.36
CA LYS A 74 -4.58 13.26 16.25
C LYS A 74 -5.33 13.02 14.94
N ALA A 75 -5.10 13.84 13.92
CA ALA A 75 -5.67 13.71 12.60
C ALA A 75 -4.53 13.51 11.59
N ILE A 76 -4.69 12.54 10.69
CA ILE A 76 -3.69 12.34 9.64
C ILE A 76 -3.73 13.50 8.65
N GLU A 77 -2.57 14.04 8.30
CA GLU A 77 -2.42 15.14 7.35
C GLU A 77 -1.67 14.68 6.07
N PRO A 78 -1.88 15.35 4.92
CA PRO A 78 -1.25 14.97 3.66
C PRO A 78 0.28 14.84 3.72
N GLU A 79 0.96 15.74 4.42
CA GLU A 79 2.41 15.73 4.62
C GLU A 79 2.92 14.64 5.59
N GLU A 80 2.00 13.93 6.24
CA GLU A 80 2.29 12.86 7.21
C GLU A 80 2.15 11.46 6.59
N VAL A 81 1.89 11.37 5.28
CA VAL A 81 1.68 10.11 4.58
C VAL A 81 2.87 9.76 3.69
N ALA A 82 3.32 8.51 3.78
CA ALA A 82 4.24 7.91 2.82
C ALA A 82 3.52 6.89 1.94
N SER A 83 3.75 6.95 0.62
CA SER A 83 3.47 5.84 -0.29
C SER A 83 4.59 4.80 -0.18
N LEU A 84 4.21 3.52 -0.10
CA LEU A 84 5.15 2.43 0.10
C LEU A 84 5.60 1.80 -1.23
N LEU A 85 6.87 1.42 -1.28
CA LEU A 85 7.44 0.62 -2.38
C LEU A 85 7.14 -0.88 -2.16
N PHE A 86 7.33 -1.68 -3.22
CA PHE A 86 7.20 -3.15 -3.18
C PHE A 86 5.79 -3.67 -2.86
N TYR A 87 4.77 -2.90 -3.19
CA TYR A 87 3.36 -3.33 -3.23
C TYR A 87 2.92 -3.54 -4.70
N PRO A 88 1.85 -4.33 -4.95
CA PRO A 88 1.33 -4.54 -6.31
C PRO A 88 0.79 -3.28 -6.98
N THR A 89 0.38 -2.29 -6.17
CA THR A 89 -0.14 -1.00 -6.64
C THR A 89 0.69 0.13 -6.05
N GLN A 90 0.66 1.28 -6.72
CA GLN A 90 1.25 2.51 -6.20
C GLN A 90 0.17 3.35 -5.52
N GLY A 91 0.56 3.97 -4.41
CA GLY A 91 -0.30 4.87 -3.66
C GLY A 91 -0.30 6.29 -4.23
N ASN A 92 -1.45 6.77 -4.69
CA ASN A 92 -1.70 8.18 -5.04
C ASN A 92 -2.62 8.79 -3.97
N TRP A 93 -2.05 9.09 -2.80
CA TRP A 93 -2.82 9.47 -1.62
C TRP A 93 -3.01 10.98 -1.47
N VAL A 94 -2.09 11.76 -2.01
CA VAL A 94 -2.01 13.21 -1.81
C VAL A 94 -1.84 13.90 -3.16
N ASP A 95 -2.55 15.01 -3.34
CA ASP A 95 -2.41 15.96 -4.45
C ASP A 95 -2.19 17.37 -3.88
N GLY A 96 -0.94 17.83 -3.91
CA GLY A 96 -0.52 19.06 -3.25
C GLY A 96 -0.64 18.97 -1.74
N ASP A 97 -1.48 19.84 -1.16
CA ASP A 97 -1.76 19.97 0.28
C ASP A 97 -3.09 19.30 0.68
N ARG A 98 -3.62 18.41 -0.17
CA ARG A 98 -4.90 17.74 0.08
C ARG A 98 -4.82 16.25 -0.18
N PHE A 99 -5.64 15.50 0.54
CA PHE A 99 -5.87 14.10 0.21
C PHE A 99 -6.64 13.96 -1.11
N THR A 100 -6.33 12.89 -1.84
CA THR A 100 -7.08 12.53 -3.05
C THR A 100 -8.42 11.89 -2.70
N ALA A 101 -9.37 11.89 -3.63
CA ALA A 101 -10.64 11.16 -3.47
C ALA A 101 -10.42 9.66 -3.18
N ARG A 102 -9.33 9.08 -3.71
CA ARG A 102 -8.96 7.69 -3.44
C ARG A 102 -8.55 7.48 -1.99
N PHE A 103 -7.80 8.40 -1.40
CA PHE A 103 -7.50 8.35 0.03
C PHE A 103 -8.78 8.41 0.85
N GLU A 104 -9.70 9.34 0.56
CA GLU A 104 -10.94 9.49 1.32
C GLU A 104 -11.81 8.22 1.29
N GLU A 105 -11.90 7.58 0.13
CA GLU A 105 -12.60 6.32 -0.05
C GLU A 105 -11.97 5.22 0.81
N ILE A 106 -10.65 5.05 0.70
CA ILE A 106 -9.91 4.03 1.44
C ILE A 106 -9.96 4.29 2.95
N TYR A 107 -9.84 5.53 3.40
CA TYR A 107 -9.91 5.89 4.82
C TYR A 107 -11.27 5.48 5.43
N LYS A 108 -12.38 5.65 4.70
CA LYS A 108 -13.70 5.16 5.13
C LYS A 108 -13.75 3.63 5.22
N GLN A 109 -13.14 2.92 4.27
CA GLN A 109 -13.05 1.47 4.30
C GLN A 109 -12.19 0.98 5.47
N MET A 110 -11.05 1.64 5.73
CA MET A 110 -10.18 1.35 6.87
C MET A 110 -10.89 1.56 8.20
N GLN A 111 -11.69 2.62 8.34
CA GLN A 111 -12.52 2.84 9.54
C GLN A 111 -13.52 1.70 9.78
N ALA A 112 -14.17 1.22 8.72
CA ALA A 112 -15.09 0.08 8.82
C ALA A 112 -14.33 -1.19 9.21
N TRP A 113 -13.21 -1.46 8.53
CA TRP A 113 -12.36 -2.62 8.79
C TRP A 113 -11.79 -2.65 10.21
N ALA A 114 -11.36 -1.49 10.74
CA ALA A 114 -10.85 -1.35 12.10
C ALA A 114 -11.88 -1.74 13.16
N LYS A 115 -13.16 -1.46 12.92
CA LYS A 115 -14.27 -1.88 13.80
C LYS A 115 -14.54 -3.37 13.66
N SER A 116 -14.63 -3.84 12.43
CA SER A 116 -14.84 -5.26 12.12
C SER A 116 -14.44 -5.54 10.68
N PRO A 117 -13.47 -6.44 10.45
CA PRO A 117 -13.16 -6.92 9.10
C PRO A 117 -14.42 -7.44 8.41
N THR A 118 -14.73 -6.89 7.24
CA THR A 118 -15.92 -7.28 6.48
C THR A 118 -15.53 -8.28 5.41
N PHE A 119 -16.25 -9.39 5.37
CA PHE A 119 -16.07 -10.44 4.36
C PHE A 119 -17.32 -10.56 3.47
N PRO A 120 -17.19 -11.08 2.24
CA PRO A 120 -18.34 -11.48 1.44
C PRO A 120 -19.31 -12.36 2.24
N LYS A 121 -20.62 -12.10 2.05
CA LYS A 121 -21.68 -12.72 2.87
C LYS A 121 -21.79 -14.24 2.64
N ASP A 122 -21.42 -14.68 1.45
CA ASP A 122 -21.49 -16.05 0.93
C ASP A 122 -20.27 -16.92 1.30
N LEU A 123 -19.28 -16.38 2.03
CA LEU A 123 -18.18 -17.20 2.52
C LEU A 123 -18.65 -18.25 3.54
N THR A 124 -18.10 -19.45 3.43
CA THR A 124 -18.25 -20.50 4.43
C THR A 124 -17.60 -20.09 5.75
N ASP A 125 -18.03 -20.68 6.86
CA ASP A 125 -17.43 -20.37 8.18
C ASP A 125 -15.96 -20.77 8.26
N ALA A 126 -15.57 -21.84 7.58
CA ALA A 126 -14.17 -22.26 7.48
C ALA A 126 -13.30 -21.20 6.77
N GLU A 127 -13.83 -20.61 5.69
CA GLU A 127 -13.13 -19.57 4.93
C GLU A 127 -13.06 -18.24 5.72
N LYS A 128 -14.13 -17.85 6.41
CA LYS A 128 -14.11 -16.70 7.33
C LYS A 128 -13.06 -16.91 8.43
N LYS A 129 -13.00 -18.10 9.01
CA LYS A 129 -12.01 -18.45 10.05
C LYS A 129 -10.58 -18.38 9.51
N ARG A 130 -10.32 -18.89 8.30
CA ARG A 130 -9.01 -18.77 7.63
C ARG A 130 -8.60 -17.31 7.48
N ARG A 131 -9.47 -16.46 6.91
CA ARG A 131 -9.17 -15.04 6.70
C ARG A 131 -8.91 -14.30 8.02
N MET A 132 -9.67 -14.61 9.08
CA MET A 132 -9.42 -14.08 10.42
C MET A 132 -8.05 -14.51 10.99
N LEU A 133 -7.64 -15.76 10.78
CA LEU A 133 -6.30 -16.23 11.18
C LEU A 133 -5.19 -15.51 10.41
N VAL A 134 -5.41 -15.18 9.13
CA VAL A 134 -4.46 -14.39 8.34
C VAL A 134 -4.37 -12.95 8.86
N ILE A 135 -5.47 -12.36 9.31
CA ILE A 135 -5.43 -11.05 9.98
C ILE A 135 -4.62 -11.14 11.29
N GLU A 136 -4.81 -12.19 12.09
CA GLU A 136 -4.02 -12.43 13.30
C GLU A 136 -2.52 -12.67 13.01
N GLU A 137 -2.19 -13.36 11.91
CA GLU A 137 -0.82 -13.52 11.41
C GLU A 137 -0.18 -12.14 11.13
N LEU A 138 -0.90 -11.25 10.45
CA LEU A 138 -0.42 -9.92 10.11
C LEU A 138 -0.27 -9.03 11.35
N ASP A 139 -1.17 -9.13 12.32
CA ASP A 139 -1.16 -8.32 13.55
C ASP A 139 -0.01 -8.62 14.52
N GLN A 140 0.68 -9.74 14.32
CA GLN A 140 1.91 -10.05 15.05
C GLN A 140 3.12 -9.24 14.54
N GLY A 141 3.02 -8.66 13.34
CA GLY A 141 4.01 -7.73 12.81
C GLY A 141 3.70 -6.28 13.17
N GLN A 142 4.72 -5.51 13.55
CA GLN A 142 4.59 -4.06 13.71
C GLN A 142 5.17 -3.36 12.47
N PRO A 143 4.32 -2.77 11.60
CA PRO A 143 4.82 -2.08 10.43
C PRO A 143 5.69 -0.89 10.84
N THR A 144 6.91 -0.86 10.32
CA THR A 144 7.89 0.20 10.59
C THR A 144 8.34 0.79 9.26
N LEU A 145 8.27 2.11 9.14
CA LEU A 145 8.72 2.80 7.94
C LEU A 145 10.25 2.95 7.95
N VAL A 146 10.89 2.38 6.93
CA VAL A 146 12.28 2.70 6.60
C VAL A 146 12.26 3.86 5.60
N PHE A 147 12.43 5.08 6.10
CA PHE A 147 12.36 6.30 5.30
C PHE A 147 13.75 6.85 4.98
N SER A 148 14.01 7.16 3.71
CA SER A 148 15.25 7.81 3.27
C SER A 148 14.92 9.01 2.41
N ASN A 149 15.34 10.20 2.85
CA ASN A 149 15.04 11.45 2.17
C ASN A 149 16.19 11.84 1.22
N PHE A 150 15.99 11.61 -0.09
CA PHE A 150 16.93 11.99 -1.13
C PHE A 150 16.63 13.36 -1.78
N THR A 151 15.70 14.16 -1.25
CA THR A 151 15.29 15.43 -1.89
C THR A 151 16.46 16.39 -2.14
N LYS A 152 17.41 16.46 -1.21
CA LYS A 152 18.62 17.30 -1.27
C LYS A 152 19.82 16.60 -1.92
N SER A 153 19.69 15.35 -2.36
CA SER A 153 20.80 14.61 -2.97
C SER A 153 21.09 15.10 -4.39
N PRO A 154 22.36 14.99 -4.85
CA PRO A 154 22.74 15.22 -6.23
C PRO A 154 21.88 14.44 -7.24
N PRO A 155 21.66 14.96 -8.47
CA PRO A 155 20.89 14.25 -9.49
C PRO A 155 21.40 12.84 -9.79
N GLN A 156 22.72 12.64 -9.80
CA GLN A 156 23.35 11.33 -10.04
C GLN A 156 23.01 10.30 -8.96
N ASP A 157 22.96 10.69 -7.69
CA ASP A 157 22.64 9.79 -6.58
C ASP A 157 21.17 9.37 -6.66
N LYS A 158 20.28 10.30 -7.04
CA LYS A 158 18.86 9.98 -7.28
C LYS A 158 18.69 8.99 -8.43
N VAL A 159 19.48 9.12 -9.50
CA VAL A 159 19.50 8.16 -10.63
C VAL A 159 19.97 6.79 -10.14
N PHE A 160 21.09 6.76 -9.43
CA PHE A 160 21.66 5.53 -8.87
C PHE A 160 20.65 4.80 -7.98
N VAL A 161 20.02 5.49 -7.03
CA VAL A 161 19.01 4.88 -6.13
C VAL A 161 17.82 4.31 -6.91
N ARG A 162 17.35 4.99 -7.96
CA ARG A 162 16.27 4.46 -8.82
C ARG A 162 16.68 3.15 -9.50
N HIS A 163 17.90 3.05 -10.01
CA HIS A 163 18.39 1.80 -10.59
C HIS A 163 18.53 0.68 -9.55
N MET A 164 19.02 0.99 -8.35
CA MET A 164 19.11 0.00 -7.27
C MET A 164 17.74 -0.52 -6.84
N LEU A 165 16.72 0.34 -6.76
CA LEU A 165 15.34 -0.09 -6.47
C LEU A 165 14.75 -0.94 -7.59
N ALA A 166 15.05 -0.63 -8.86
CA ALA A 166 14.64 -1.46 -9.98
C ALA A 166 15.31 -2.84 -9.95
N ALA A 167 16.61 -2.91 -9.62
CA ALA A 167 17.33 -4.16 -9.45
C ALA A 167 16.77 -4.98 -8.26
N ALA A 168 16.47 -4.34 -7.13
CA ALA A 168 15.84 -5.02 -5.99
C ALA A 168 14.50 -5.66 -6.36
N LYS A 169 13.66 -4.96 -7.14
CA LYS A 169 12.41 -5.54 -7.65
C LYS A 169 12.66 -6.79 -8.52
N LEU A 170 13.67 -6.77 -9.39
CA LEU A 170 14.00 -7.93 -10.21
C LEU A 170 14.46 -9.13 -9.36
N ILE A 171 15.19 -8.87 -8.28
CA ILE A 171 15.60 -9.91 -7.32
C ILE A 171 14.37 -10.52 -6.64
N ASP A 172 13.41 -9.70 -6.20
CA ASP A 172 12.15 -10.16 -5.62
C ASP A 172 11.33 -11.01 -6.61
N ASP A 173 11.21 -10.55 -7.86
CA ASP A 173 10.49 -11.26 -8.92
C ASP A 173 11.17 -12.63 -9.21
N LEU A 174 12.51 -12.65 -9.31
CA LEU A 174 13.28 -13.88 -9.50
C LEU A 174 13.13 -14.83 -8.30
N HIS A 175 13.18 -14.32 -7.08
CA HIS A 175 13.01 -15.14 -5.88
C HIS A 175 11.62 -15.79 -5.85
N GLY A 176 10.58 -15.04 -6.20
CA GLY A 176 9.22 -15.55 -6.32
C GLY A 176 9.10 -16.66 -7.38
N GLN A 177 9.79 -16.50 -8.51
CA GLN A 177 9.88 -17.54 -9.54
C GLN A 177 10.59 -18.78 -9.01
N GLN A 178 11.77 -18.62 -8.40
CA GLN A 178 12.56 -19.73 -7.85
C GLN A 178 11.76 -20.57 -6.85
N ARG A 179 10.94 -19.89 -6.04
CA ARG A 179 10.06 -20.50 -5.05
C ARG A 179 8.76 -21.11 -5.63
N GLY A 180 8.51 -20.98 -6.94
CA GLY A 180 7.30 -21.52 -7.57
C GLY A 180 6.00 -20.82 -7.12
N LEU A 181 6.07 -19.53 -6.76
CA LEU A 181 4.96 -18.86 -6.07
C LEU A 181 3.82 -18.41 -6.98
N ALA A 182 4.09 -18.16 -8.27
CA ALA A 182 3.09 -17.63 -9.20
C ALA A 182 1.77 -18.43 -9.24
N PRO A 183 1.77 -19.78 -9.42
CA PRO A 183 0.53 -20.57 -9.42
C PRO A 183 -0.18 -20.59 -8.06
N LEU A 184 0.52 -20.34 -6.96
CA LEU A 184 -0.09 -20.24 -5.61
C LEU A 184 -0.71 -18.87 -5.39
N ALA A 185 -0.03 -17.80 -5.82
CA ALA A 185 -0.54 -16.43 -5.74
C ALA A 185 -1.86 -16.27 -6.52
N ALA A 186 -1.99 -16.96 -7.66
CA ALA A 186 -3.21 -16.95 -8.48
C ALA A 186 -4.43 -17.60 -7.79
N GLN A 187 -4.23 -18.36 -6.71
CA GLN A 187 -5.31 -18.99 -5.95
C GLN A 187 -5.87 -18.10 -4.83
N ILE A 188 -5.23 -16.96 -4.56
CA ILE A 188 -5.73 -16.00 -3.57
C ILE A 188 -6.94 -15.27 -4.19
N PRO A 189 -8.12 -15.30 -3.54
CA PRO A 189 -9.27 -14.56 -4.02
C PRO A 189 -8.97 -13.05 -4.08
N LYS A 190 -9.40 -12.38 -5.15
CA LYS A 190 -9.17 -10.92 -5.34
C LYS A 190 -9.79 -10.06 -4.22
N ASP A 191 -10.82 -10.58 -3.57
CA ASP A 191 -11.53 -9.98 -2.43
C ASP A 191 -10.91 -10.35 -1.06
N ASP A 192 -9.76 -11.02 -1.04
CA ASP A 192 -8.99 -11.35 0.18
C ASP A 192 -7.70 -10.52 0.27
N PRO A 193 -7.78 -9.22 0.61
CA PRO A 193 -6.60 -8.38 0.71
C PRO A 193 -5.61 -8.87 1.78
N SER A 194 -6.12 -9.42 2.90
CA SER A 194 -5.23 -9.97 3.94
C SER A 194 -4.46 -11.19 3.46
N GLY A 195 -5.08 -12.05 2.65
CA GLY A 195 -4.40 -13.14 1.96
C GLY A 195 -3.26 -12.64 1.08
N HIS A 196 -3.49 -11.61 0.26
CA HIS A 196 -2.46 -11.00 -0.59
C HIS A 196 -1.30 -10.41 0.23
N ALA A 197 -1.60 -9.67 1.29
CA ALA A 197 -0.60 -9.08 2.19
C ALA A 197 0.26 -10.16 2.86
N ALA A 198 -0.37 -11.18 3.44
CA ALA A 198 0.34 -12.26 4.13
C ALA A 198 1.17 -13.11 3.16
N PHE A 199 0.66 -13.40 1.96
CA PHE A 199 1.41 -14.14 0.95
C PHE A 199 2.70 -13.41 0.55
N ARG A 200 2.62 -12.10 0.33
CA ARG A 200 3.77 -11.26 0.00
C ARG A 200 4.76 -11.19 1.16
N ARG A 201 4.29 -10.94 2.38
CA ARG A 201 5.14 -10.86 3.59
C ARG A 201 5.89 -12.18 3.86
N ASN A 202 5.20 -13.31 3.73
CA ASN A 202 5.73 -14.62 4.10
C ASN A 202 6.39 -15.35 2.91
N TRP A 203 6.44 -14.73 1.74
CA TRP A 203 6.89 -15.34 0.49
C TRP A 203 6.16 -16.65 0.16
N GLY A 204 4.88 -16.77 0.49
CA GLY A 204 4.12 -17.99 0.21
C GLY A 204 2.85 -18.12 1.05
N PRO A 205 2.10 -19.22 0.88
CA PRO A 205 0.76 -19.32 1.45
C PRO A 205 0.71 -19.62 2.94
N LYS A 206 1.81 -20.06 3.56
CA LYS A 206 1.82 -20.53 4.95
C LYS A 206 1.98 -19.36 5.92
N CYS A 207 1.21 -19.37 7.01
CA CYS A 207 1.44 -18.49 8.15
C CYS A 207 2.74 -18.87 8.87
N SER A 208 3.46 -17.87 9.38
CA SER A 208 4.80 -18.01 9.92
C SER A 208 5.01 -17.29 11.25
N ALA A 209 4.03 -16.50 11.71
CA ALA A 209 4.13 -15.80 12.98
C ALA A 209 3.84 -16.78 14.16
N PRO A 210 4.44 -16.55 15.34
CA PRO A 210 4.45 -17.53 16.43
C PRO A 210 3.09 -18.07 16.89
N LYS A 211 2.03 -17.26 16.86
CA LYS A 211 0.69 -17.68 17.29
C LYS A 211 -0.06 -18.50 16.23
N THR A 212 0.36 -18.41 14.98
CA THR A 212 -0.40 -18.85 13.80
C THR A 212 0.35 -19.90 12.99
N GLU A 213 1.67 -20.01 13.11
CA GLU A 213 2.53 -20.94 12.35
C GLU A 213 2.17 -22.43 12.52
N LYS A 214 1.57 -22.79 13.67
CA LYS A 214 1.16 -24.17 14.00
C LYS A 214 -0.30 -24.46 13.65
N ASN A 215 -1.06 -23.46 13.22
CA ASN A 215 -2.46 -23.64 12.89
C ASN A 215 -2.59 -24.00 11.40
N PRO A 216 -2.99 -25.25 11.05
CA PRO A 216 -3.08 -25.68 9.66
C PRO A 216 -4.16 -24.93 8.87
N ALA A 217 -5.11 -24.28 9.55
CA ALA A 217 -6.12 -23.43 8.92
C ALA A 217 -5.60 -22.00 8.65
N CYS A 218 -4.41 -21.61 9.12
CA CYS A 218 -3.83 -20.31 8.82
C CYS A 218 -3.04 -20.39 7.53
N SER A 219 -3.62 -19.86 6.46
CA SER A 219 -2.99 -19.77 5.15
C SER A 219 -3.60 -18.65 4.31
N ALA A 220 -2.80 -18.04 3.44
CA ALA A 220 -3.26 -17.08 2.43
C ALA A 220 -4.16 -17.70 1.35
N ILE A 221 -4.16 -19.03 1.18
CA ILE A 221 -5.03 -19.74 0.22
C ILE A 221 -5.88 -20.79 0.95
N ALA A 222 -7.08 -21.07 0.42
CA ALA A 222 -8.04 -21.97 1.07
C ALA A 222 -7.52 -23.41 1.24
N LYS A 223 -6.71 -23.89 0.30
CA LYS A 223 -6.12 -25.24 0.30
C LYS A 223 -4.62 -25.14 0.11
N SER A 224 -3.89 -24.93 1.20
CA SER A 224 -2.44 -24.97 1.17
C SER A 224 -1.93 -26.35 0.77
N PRO A 225 -1.01 -26.45 -0.20
CA PRO A 225 -0.34 -27.73 -0.45
C PRO A 225 0.55 -28.08 0.74
N GLU A 226 0.67 -29.38 1.03
CA GLU A 226 1.56 -29.87 2.07
C GLU A 226 3.03 -29.59 1.74
N LYS A 227 3.38 -29.67 0.45
CA LYS A 227 4.68 -29.32 -0.10
C LYS A 227 4.53 -28.26 -1.19
N VAL A 228 5.24 -27.15 -1.03
CA VAL A 228 5.41 -26.15 -2.09
C VAL A 228 6.54 -26.64 -3.00
N LEU A 229 6.24 -26.83 -4.28
CA LEU A 229 7.24 -27.19 -5.28
C LEU A 229 8.01 -25.94 -5.69
N VAL A 230 9.34 -26.05 -5.72
CA VAL A 230 10.21 -24.96 -6.21
C VAL A 230 10.36 -25.06 -7.72
N ALA A 231 10.61 -23.94 -8.40
CA ALA A 231 10.82 -23.96 -9.85
C ALA A 231 12.22 -24.41 -10.25
N MET A 232 13.10 -24.71 -9.29
CA MET A 232 14.50 -25.09 -9.52
C MET A 232 14.66 -26.54 -9.98
N TYR A 233 13.60 -27.35 -9.90
CA TYR A 233 13.61 -28.76 -10.27
C TYR A 233 12.31 -29.10 -11.03
N PRO A 234 12.30 -30.16 -11.86
CA PRO A 234 11.08 -30.65 -12.48
C PRO A 234 10.04 -31.07 -11.44
N GLU A 235 8.76 -30.74 -11.65
CA GLU A 235 7.72 -30.97 -10.66
C GLU A 235 7.51 -32.44 -10.28
N ASP A 236 7.59 -33.34 -11.26
CA ASP A 236 7.29 -34.74 -11.08
C ASP A 236 8.35 -35.45 -10.23
N VAL A 237 9.61 -35.08 -10.40
CA VAL A 237 10.72 -35.58 -9.57
C VAL A 237 10.56 -35.11 -8.12
N GLN A 238 10.08 -33.88 -7.91
CA GLN A 238 9.83 -33.36 -6.56
C GLN A 238 8.66 -34.04 -5.84
N LYS A 239 7.75 -34.69 -6.57
CA LYS A 239 6.62 -35.44 -6.00
C LYS A 239 7.02 -36.83 -5.52
N GLU A 240 8.21 -37.30 -5.87
CA GLU A 240 8.71 -38.59 -5.39
C GLU A 240 9.01 -38.56 -3.89
N GLU A 241 8.65 -39.64 -3.21
CA GLU A 241 9.04 -39.87 -1.82
C GLU A 241 10.57 -39.93 -1.71
N GLY A 242 11.12 -39.24 -0.70
CA GLY A 242 12.56 -39.16 -0.47
C GLY A 242 13.32 -38.39 -1.56
N PHE A 243 12.67 -37.50 -2.32
CA PHE A 243 13.30 -36.71 -3.40
C PHE A 243 14.69 -36.16 -3.02
N CYS A 244 14.80 -35.48 -1.88
CA CYS A 244 16.08 -34.90 -1.45
C CYS A 244 17.16 -35.96 -1.21
N ASP A 245 16.80 -37.09 -0.58
CA ASP A 245 17.74 -38.17 -0.30
C ASP A 245 18.17 -38.89 -1.59
N LYS A 246 17.26 -39.05 -2.55
CA LYS A 246 17.54 -39.60 -3.86
C LYS A 246 18.49 -38.70 -4.64
N LEU A 247 18.24 -37.39 -4.62
CA LEU A 247 19.08 -36.40 -5.28
C LEU A 247 20.48 -36.36 -4.67
N ALA A 248 20.58 -36.43 -3.33
CA ALA A 248 21.86 -36.47 -2.62
C ALA A 248 22.68 -37.73 -2.91
N LYS A 249 22.04 -38.85 -3.22
CA LYS A 249 22.69 -40.12 -3.60
C LYS A 249 22.86 -40.28 -5.11
N HIS A 250 22.38 -39.34 -5.91
CA HIS A 250 22.52 -39.37 -7.35
C HIS A 250 24.01 -39.27 -7.73
N ALA A 251 24.43 -39.97 -8.79
CA ALA A 251 25.83 -39.96 -9.23
C ALA A 251 26.33 -38.55 -9.57
N ASP A 252 25.43 -37.69 -10.08
CA ASP A 252 25.69 -36.27 -10.37
C ASP A 252 25.11 -35.32 -9.30
N GLY A 253 24.85 -35.82 -8.08
CA GLY A 253 24.16 -35.08 -7.03
C GLY A 253 24.82 -33.76 -6.64
N GLU A 254 26.16 -33.70 -6.68
CA GLU A 254 26.93 -32.47 -6.38
C GLU A 254 26.58 -31.34 -7.36
N ASN A 255 26.51 -31.63 -8.66
CA ASN A 255 26.18 -30.63 -9.67
C ASN A 255 24.68 -30.30 -9.70
N LEU A 256 23.82 -31.30 -9.47
CA LEU A 256 22.36 -31.10 -9.45
C LEU A 256 21.87 -30.28 -8.24
N MET A 257 22.65 -30.23 -7.16
CA MET A 257 22.35 -29.44 -5.95
C MET A 257 23.26 -28.22 -5.78
N SER A 258 24.12 -27.95 -6.76
CA SER A 258 25.03 -26.80 -6.74
C SER A 258 24.23 -25.48 -6.61
N PRO A 259 24.75 -24.48 -5.89
CA PRO A 259 24.15 -23.16 -5.94
C PRO A 259 24.20 -22.62 -7.38
N PHE A 260 23.24 -21.75 -7.73
CA PHE A 260 23.17 -21.08 -9.03
C PHE A 260 22.88 -22.01 -10.23
N VAL A 261 22.20 -23.14 -10.03
CA VAL A 261 21.69 -23.98 -11.13
C VAL A 261 20.18 -24.15 -11.07
N VAL A 262 19.57 -24.34 -12.23
CA VAL A 262 18.22 -24.89 -12.41
C VAL A 262 18.36 -26.28 -13.01
N VAL A 263 17.71 -27.27 -12.43
CA VAL A 263 17.72 -28.63 -12.96
C VAL A 263 16.58 -28.81 -13.96
N LYS A 264 16.92 -29.26 -15.16
CA LYS A 264 15.97 -29.62 -16.22
C LYS A 264 16.01 -31.10 -16.53
N LYS A 265 15.00 -31.57 -17.26
CA LYS A 265 15.00 -32.90 -17.86
C LYS A 265 15.55 -32.85 -19.29
N ASP A 266 16.46 -33.76 -19.58
CA ASP A 266 16.87 -34.14 -20.93
C ASP A 266 16.57 -35.63 -21.13
N GLY A 267 15.41 -35.92 -21.73
CA GLY A 267 14.82 -37.26 -21.69
C GLY A 267 14.58 -37.71 -20.24
N ASP A 268 15.18 -38.85 -19.86
CA ASP A 268 15.11 -39.40 -18.50
C ASP A 268 16.22 -38.88 -17.57
N LYS A 269 17.13 -38.03 -18.06
CA LYS A 269 18.25 -37.50 -17.28
C LYS A 269 17.91 -36.15 -16.68
N LEU A 270 18.47 -35.91 -15.49
CA LEU A 270 18.51 -34.58 -14.90
C LEU A 270 19.80 -33.89 -15.31
N VAL A 271 19.69 -32.63 -15.77
CA VAL A 271 20.82 -31.82 -16.22
C VAL A 271 20.80 -30.49 -15.46
N PRO A 272 21.91 -30.10 -14.81
CA PRO A 272 22.03 -28.79 -14.19
C PRO A 272 22.35 -27.73 -15.25
N GLU A 273 21.59 -26.63 -15.25
CA GLU A 273 21.85 -25.46 -16.10
C GLU A 273 22.16 -24.23 -15.22
N PRO A 274 23.25 -23.48 -15.50
CA PRO A 274 23.57 -22.26 -14.75
C PRO A 274 22.48 -21.19 -14.82
N ILE A 275 22.28 -20.47 -13.70
CA ILE A 275 21.52 -19.23 -13.64
C ILE A 275 22.47 -18.10 -14.07
N THR A 276 22.58 -17.88 -15.39
CA THR A 276 23.39 -16.81 -15.99
C THR A 276 22.64 -16.10 -17.09
#